data_AF-E2BPN8-F1
#
_entry.id   AF-E2BPN8-F1
#
_cell.length_a   1.000
_cell.length_b   1.000
_cell.length_c   1.000
_cell.angle_alpha   90.00
_cell.angle_beta   90.00
_cell.angle_gamma   90.00
#
_symmetry.space_group_name_H-M   'P 1'
#
loop_
_entity.id
_entity.type
_entity.pdbx_description
1 polymer ?
#
loop_
_entity_poly.entity_id
_entity_poly.type
_entity_poly.pdbx_seq_one_letter_code
_entity_poly.pdbx_strand_id
1 'polypeptide(L)'
;KSFTIHNGVVGKTLDNVILGQIPKRIIVGFVDNKAFNGARHLNPFNFQHHGINFFSLYVDGTQIPSRPLQPKFPGNEMLYAEAYHTLFSGTGIHFLNETNSISREDFPADYTLFAFDLTPDLLANCAAQWNLVKHGNLRMEVRFEK
;
A
#
# COMPACT_ATOMS: atom_id res chain seq x y z
N LYS A 1 -10.81 -2.81 -5.65
CA LYS A 1 -11.78 -2.86 -4.54
C LYS A 1 -11.58 -1.62 -3.67
N SER A 2 -12.62 -1.09 -3.05
CA SER A 2 -12.54 0.06 -2.13
C SER A 2 -13.16 -0.31 -0.77
N PHE A 3 -12.67 0.34 0.28
CA PHE A 3 -13.16 0.20 1.65
C PHE A 3 -13.27 1.61 2.25
N THR A 4 -14.29 1.85 3.07
CA THR A 4 -14.46 3.13 3.76
C THR A 4 -13.96 3.02 5.19
N ILE A 5 -13.15 3.98 5.61
CA ILE A 5 -12.68 4.14 6.98
C ILE A 5 -13.19 5.51 7.45
N HIS A 6 -13.91 5.54 8.57
CA HIS A 6 -14.44 6.78 9.14
C HIS A 6 -13.34 7.57 9.85
N ASN A 7 -13.45 8.90 9.83
CA ASN A 7 -12.55 9.76 10.61
C ASN A 7 -12.69 9.50 12.12
N GLY A 8 -11.62 9.74 12.88
CA GLY A 8 -11.57 9.57 14.33
C GLY A 8 -11.26 8.15 14.81
N VAL A 9 -11.01 7.20 13.89
CA VAL A 9 -10.54 5.86 14.27
C VAL A 9 -9.02 5.84 14.44
N VAL A 10 -8.56 5.20 15.51
CA VAL A 10 -7.11 5.02 15.76
C VAL A 10 -6.53 3.92 14.86
N GLY A 11 -7.36 2.98 14.41
CA GLY A 11 -6.96 1.94 13.48
C GLY A 11 -8.12 1.10 12.99
N LYS A 12 -7.86 0.30 11.96
CA LYS A 12 -8.84 -0.56 11.31
C LYS A 12 -8.18 -1.85 10.83
N THR A 13 -8.84 -2.96 11.11
CA THR A 13 -8.58 -4.25 10.46
C THR A 13 -9.62 -4.43 9.35
N LEU A 14 -9.15 -4.77 8.16
CA LEU A 14 -9.95 -5.11 6.99
C LEU A 14 -9.69 -6.58 6.67
N ASP A 15 -10.61 -7.45 7.09
CA ASP A 15 -10.59 -8.87 6.77
C ASP A 15 -11.19 -9.13 5.38
N ASN A 16 -10.78 -10.24 4.76
CA ASN A 16 -11.32 -10.68 3.48
C ASN A 16 -11.27 -9.60 2.38
N VAL A 17 -10.25 -8.72 2.42
CA VAL A 17 -10.01 -7.71 1.39
C VAL A 17 -9.97 -8.40 0.03
N ILE A 18 -9.29 -9.54 -0.02
CA ILE A 18 -9.41 -10.53 -1.08
C ILE A 18 -9.74 -11.87 -0.42
N LEU A 19 -10.72 -12.57 -0.99
CA LEU A 19 -11.05 -13.94 -0.64
C LEU A 19 -11.22 -14.69 -1.96
N GLY A 20 -10.35 -15.66 -2.21
CA GLY A 20 -10.24 -16.34 -3.50
C GLY A 20 -8.85 -16.22 -4.07
N GLN A 21 -8.73 -16.06 -5.39
CA GLN A 21 -7.44 -15.97 -6.06
C GLN A 21 -6.61 -14.79 -5.55
N ILE A 22 -5.43 -15.07 -4.99
CA ILE A 22 -4.49 -14.07 -4.52
C ILE A 22 -3.79 -13.44 -5.74
N PRO A 23 -3.80 -12.10 -5.87
CA PRO A 23 -3.12 -11.44 -6.98
C PRO A 23 -1.61 -11.52 -6.81
N LYS A 24 -0.87 -11.40 -7.91
CA LYS A 24 0.60 -11.30 -7.87
C LYS A 24 1.09 -10.03 -7.17
N ARG A 25 0.32 -8.94 -7.25
CA ARG A 25 0.69 -7.63 -6.72
C ARG A 25 -0.53 -6.94 -6.12
N ILE A 26 -0.29 -6.18 -5.07
CA ILE A 26 -1.28 -5.24 -4.51
C ILE A 26 -0.65 -3.88 -4.36
N ILE A 27 -1.39 -2.85 -4.75
CA ILE A 27 -1.06 -1.45 -4.49
C ILE A 27 -2.22 -0.86 -3.72
N VAL A 28 -1.93 -0.21 -2.60
CA VAL A 28 -2.92 0.39 -1.69
C VAL A 28 -2.65 1.88 -1.59
N GLY A 29 -3.70 2.67 -1.79
CA GLY A 29 -3.70 4.11 -1.57
C GLY A 29 -4.93 4.52 -0.79
N PHE A 30 -4.84 5.66 -0.11
CA PHE A 30 -5.93 6.26 0.65
C PHE A 30 -6.29 7.59 0.02
N VAL A 31 -7.58 7.86 -0.12
CA VAL A 31 -8.09 9.06 -0.77
C VAL A 31 -9.29 9.57 0.01
N ASP A 32 -9.52 10.88 -0.06
CA ASP A 32 -10.73 11.47 0.52
C ASP A 32 -11.99 10.87 -0.10
N ASN A 33 -12.95 10.49 0.75
CA ASN A 33 -14.22 9.89 0.30
C ASN A 33 -15.00 10.84 -0.65
N LYS A 34 -14.90 12.16 -0.42
CA LYS A 34 -15.50 13.16 -1.34
C LYS A 34 -14.83 13.15 -2.71
N ALA A 35 -13.50 13.03 -2.77
CA ALA A 35 -12.75 12.95 -4.01
C ALA A 35 -13.08 11.65 -4.76
N PHE A 36 -13.11 10.52 -4.04
CA PHE A 36 -13.50 9.21 -4.57
C PHE A 36 -14.91 9.22 -5.20
N ASN A 37 -15.86 9.94 -4.60
CA ASN A 37 -17.23 10.07 -5.11
C ASN A 37 -17.40 11.21 -6.15
N GLY A 38 -16.33 11.79 -6.67
CA GLY A 38 -16.40 12.72 -7.81
C GLY A 38 -16.75 14.17 -7.46
N ALA A 39 -16.42 14.64 -6.25
CA ALA A 39 -16.48 16.07 -5.95
C ALA A 39 -15.60 16.84 -6.94
N ARG A 40 -16.22 17.69 -7.77
CA ARG A 40 -15.59 18.31 -8.96
C ARG A 40 -14.33 19.14 -8.70
N HIS A 41 -14.14 19.60 -7.47
CA HIS A 41 -12.99 20.43 -7.06
C HIS A 41 -11.89 19.64 -6.36
N LEU A 42 -12.03 18.31 -6.25
CA LEU A 42 -11.07 17.42 -5.59
C LEU A 42 -10.47 16.43 -6.60
N ASN A 43 -9.24 15.99 -6.35
CA ASN A 43 -8.55 15.01 -7.18
C ASN A 43 -8.65 13.61 -6.56
N PRO A 44 -9.28 12.62 -7.22
CA PRO A 44 -9.34 11.24 -6.72
C PRO A 44 -8.00 10.49 -6.78
N PHE A 45 -6.95 11.10 -7.33
CA PHE A 45 -5.60 10.55 -7.41
C PHE A 45 -4.61 11.19 -6.41
N ASN A 46 -5.10 12.04 -5.50
CA ASN A 46 -4.31 12.49 -4.36
C ASN A 46 -4.33 11.40 -3.29
N PHE A 47 -3.30 10.56 -3.28
CA PHE A 47 -3.11 9.47 -2.34
C PHE A 47 -2.49 9.98 -1.05
N GLN A 48 -3.32 10.54 -0.17
CA GLN A 48 -2.88 11.15 1.08
C GLN A 48 -2.45 10.08 2.09
N HIS A 49 -1.45 10.38 2.90
CA HIS A 49 -1.03 9.48 3.98
C HIS A 49 -2.02 9.44 5.15
N HIS A 50 -2.90 10.44 5.31
CA HIS A 50 -3.89 10.54 6.41
C HIS A 50 -3.34 10.23 7.81
N GLY A 51 -2.06 10.55 8.06
CA GLY A 51 -1.39 10.23 9.33
C GLY A 51 -1.20 8.73 9.58
N ILE A 52 -1.17 7.86 8.57
CA ILE A 52 -0.87 6.43 8.77
C ILE A 52 0.47 6.29 9.50
N ASN A 53 0.49 5.54 10.60
CA ASN A 53 1.71 5.24 11.37
C ASN A 53 1.99 3.74 11.53
N PHE A 54 1.09 2.90 11.02
CA PHE A 54 1.23 1.46 10.99
C PHE A 54 0.47 0.92 9.78
N PHE A 55 1.11 0.05 9.00
CA PHE A 55 0.47 -0.65 7.90
C PHE A 55 1.00 -2.09 7.82
N SER A 56 0.09 -3.05 7.77
CA SER A 56 0.42 -4.47 7.68
C SER A 56 -0.50 -5.21 6.73
N LEU A 57 0.08 -6.05 5.89
CA LEU A 57 -0.62 -6.97 4.99
C LEU A 57 -0.46 -8.40 5.51
N TYR A 58 -1.50 -9.21 5.41
CA TYR A 58 -1.47 -10.62 5.73
C TYR A 58 -2.03 -11.43 4.58
N VAL A 59 -1.35 -12.51 4.19
CA VAL A 59 -1.83 -13.54 3.26
C VAL A 59 -1.92 -14.84 4.04
N ASP A 60 -3.13 -15.40 4.16
CA ASP A 60 -3.41 -16.63 4.92
C ASP A 60 -2.80 -16.64 6.33
N GLY A 61 -2.91 -15.50 7.02
CA GLY A 61 -2.38 -15.31 8.38
C GLY A 61 -0.88 -15.01 8.46
N THR A 62 -0.14 -15.10 7.35
CA THR A 62 1.28 -14.76 7.28
C THR A 62 1.47 -13.29 6.94
N GLN A 63 2.25 -12.57 7.73
CA GLN A 63 2.51 -11.14 7.53
C GLN A 63 3.47 -10.87 6.37
N ILE A 64 3.16 -9.86 5.54
CA ILE A 64 3.97 -9.41 4.41
C ILE A 64 4.11 -7.88 4.43
N PRO A 65 5.34 -7.32 4.43
CA PRO A 65 6.60 -8.01 4.74
C PRO A 65 6.59 -8.56 6.17
N SER A 66 7.64 -9.27 6.57
CA SER A 66 7.74 -9.91 7.90
C SER A 66 7.66 -8.95 9.08
N ARG A 67 7.75 -7.64 8.84
CA ARG A 67 7.53 -6.57 9.80
C ARG A 67 6.51 -5.59 9.25
N PRO A 68 5.62 -5.04 10.09
CA PRO A 68 4.70 -4.01 9.66
C PRO A 68 5.47 -2.73 9.32
N LEU A 69 4.99 -2.00 8.32
CA LEU A 69 5.49 -0.66 8.02
C LEU A 69 5.05 0.28 9.13
N GLN A 70 5.95 1.13 9.61
CA GLN A 70 5.66 2.13 10.65
C GLN A 70 6.10 3.52 10.20
N PRO A 71 5.44 4.09 9.16
CA PRO A 71 5.86 5.37 8.63
C PRO A 71 5.61 6.51 9.62
N LYS A 72 6.47 7.52 9.60
CA LYS A 72 6.24 8.81 10.26
C LYS A 72 6.45 9.94 9.26
N PHE A 73 5.40 10.71 9.00
CA PHE A 73 5.39 11.74 7.95
C PHE A 73 5.70 13.15 8.48
N PRO A 74 5.06 13.66 9.55
CA PRO A 74 5.38 14.98 10.08
C PRO A 74 6.56 14.98 11.07
N GLY A 75 7.23 16.14 11.20
CA GLY A 75 8.18 16.43 12.28
C GLY A 75 9.67 16.33 11.91
N ASN A 76 10.54 16.46 12.93
CA ASN A 76 12.01 16.52 12.77
C ASN A 76 12.66 15.19 12.33
N GLU A 77 11.95 14.07 12.51
CA GLU A 77 12.42 12.74 12.13
C GLU A 77 11.37 12.07 11.27
N MET A 78 11.48 12.28 9.96
CA MET A 78 10.67 11.65 8.94
C MET A 78 11.14 10.20 8.73
N LEU A 79 10.29 9.23 9.07
CA LEU A 79 10.59 7.80 9.01
C LEU A 79 9.65 7.09 8.04
N TYR A 80 9.65 7.46 6.76
CA TYR A 80 8.80 6.82 5.74
C TYR A 80 9.60 6.10 4.65
N ALA A 81 10.92 5.96 4.80
CA ALA A 81 11.79 5.39 3.77
C ALA A 81 11.41 3.95 3.41
N GLU A 82 11.04 3.11 4.38
CA GLU A 82 10.58 1.74 4.14
C GLU A 82 9.25 1.71 3.39
N ALA A 83 8.31 2.60 3.74
CA ALA A 83 7.03 2.74 3.04
C ALA A 83 7.25 3.17 1.59
N TYR A 84 8.09 4.19 1.36
CA TYR A 84 8.48 4.65 0.02
C TYR A 84 9.18 3.54 -0.77
N HIS A 85 10.09 2.78 -0.14
CA HIS A 85 10.79 1.67 -0.78
C HIS A 85 9.84 0.58 -1.31
N THR A 86 8.66 0.40 -0.70
CA THR A 86 7.65 -0.55 -1.20
C THR A 86 7.20 -0.24 -2.63
N LEU A 87 7.19 1.04 -3.06
CA LEU A 87 6.88 1.43 -4.44
C LEU A 87 7.86 0.85 -5.46
N PHE A 88 9.08 0.50 -5.06
CA PHE A 88 10.11 -0.01 -5.95
C PHE A 88 10.15 -1.53 -5.91
N SER A 89 10.20 -2.10 -4.70
CA SER A 89 10.21 -3.56 -4.52
C SER A 89 8.89 -4.18 -4.93
N GLY A 90 7.76 -3.58 -4.52
CA GLY A 90 6.43 -4.06 -4.85
C GLY A 90 6.06 -3.92 -6.32
N THR A 91 6.53 -2.88 -7.00
CA THR A 91 6.33 -2.73 -8.46
C THR A 91 7.37 -3.45 -9.29
N GLY A 92 8.44 -4.01 -8.70
CA GLY A 92 9.48 -4.77 -9.40
C GLY A 92 10.49 -3.92 -10.19
N ILE A 93 10.55 -2.60 -9.94
CA ILE A 93 11.48 -1.67 -10.63
C ILE A 93 12.76 -1.39 -9.83
N HIS A 94 12.88 -1.90 -8.61
CA HIS A 94 13.95 -1.56 -7.66
C HIS A 94 15.38 -1.67 -8.20
N PHE A 95 15.64 -2.57 -9.14
CA PHE A 95 16.96 -2.79 -9.75
C PHE A 95 16.98 -2.49 -11.26
N LEU A 96 15.94 -1.84 -11.77
CA LEU A 96 15.81 -1.47 -13.17
C LEU A 96 16.14 0.02 -13.34
N ASN A 97 16.55 0.40 -14.54
CA ASN A 97 16.65 1.82 -14.92
C ASN A 97 15.26 2.37 -15.29
N GLU A 98 14.31 2.19 -14.38
CA GLU A 98 12.91 2.58 -14.51
C GLU A 98 12.48 3.41 -13.30
N THR A 99 11.43 4.22 -13.47
CA THR A 99 10.89 5.08 -12.41
C THR A 99 9.36 5.00 -12.40
N ASN A 100 8.78 5.29 -11.25
CA ASN A 100 7.34 5.45 -11.06
C ASN A 100 6.92 6.93 -11.00
N SER A 101 7.85 7.87 -11.26
CA SER A 101 7.64 9.32 -11.23
C SER A 101 7.18 9.89 -9.88
N ILE A 102 7.35 9.14 -8.78
CA ILE A 102 7.12 9.60 -7.41
C ILE A 102 8.49 9.72 -6.75
N SER A 103 8.93 10.96 -6.49
CA SER A 103 10.16 11.19 -5.73
C SER A 103 9.95 10.90 -4.23
N ARG A 104 11.05 10.92 -3.47
CA ARG A 104 11.00 10.74 -2.01
C ARG A 104 10.28 11.90 -1.33
N GLU A 105 10.30 13.07 -1.95
CA GLU A 105 9.67 14.30 -1.50
C GLU A 105 8.18 14.32 -1.88
N ASP A 106 7.82 13.75 -3.04
CA ASP A 106 6.42 13.61 -3.47
C ASP A 106 5.67 12.62 -2.59
N PHE A 107 6.32 11.54 -2.15
CA PHE A 107 5.67 10.47 -1.37
C PHE A 107 4.84 10.96 -0.17
N PRO A 108 5.37 11.77 0.77
CA PRO A 108 4.58 12.35 1.85
C PRO A 108 3.60 13.43 1.39
N ALA A 109 3.76 13.99 0.20
CA ALA A 109 2.98 15.09 -0.36
C ALA A 109 1.86 14.60 -1.30
N ASP A 110 0.95 13.77 -0.77
CA ASP A 110 -0.22 13.21 -1.47
C ASP A 110 0.07 12.12 -2.53
N TYR A 111 1.26 11.50 -2.50
CA TYR A 111 1.60 10.35 -3.36
C TYR A 111 1.96 9.09 -2.55
N THR A 112 1.30 8.90 -1.39
CA THR A 112 1.54 7.78 -0.48
C THR A 112 0.80 6.53 -0.96
N LEU A 113 1.53 5.66 -1.65
CA LEU A 113 1.08 4.35 -2.11
C LEU A 113 1.94 3.24 -1.50
N PHE A 114 1.31 2.14 -1.08
CA PHE A 114 2.00 0.96 -0.56
C PHE A 114 1.88 -0.17 -1.57
N ALA A 115 3.01 -0.69 -2.06
CA ALA A 115 3.02 -1.75 -3.06
C ALA A 115 3.68 -3.03 -2.54
N PHE A 116 3.03 -4.17 -2.76
CA PHE A 116 3.50 -5.48 -2.29
C PHE A 116 3.50 -6.45 -3.46
N ASP A 117 4.66 -7.07 -3.66
CA ASP A 117 4.79 -8.27 -4.49
C ASP A 117 4.44 -9.49 -3.62
N LEU A 118 3.49 -10.30 -4.09
CA LEU A 118 2.99 -11.50 -3.40
C LEU A 118 3.45 -12.79 -4.09
N THR A 119 4.26 -12.70 -5.14
CA THR A 119 4.81 -13.89 -5.77
C THR A 119 5.95 -14.47 -4.91
N PRO A 120 6.10 -15.80 -4.83
CA PRO A 120 7.16 -16.43 -4.05
C PRO A 120 8.58 -16.05 -4.49
N ASP A 121 8.73 -15.72 -5.78
CA ASP A 121 10.00 -15.34 -6.42
C ASP A 121 10.29 -13.83 -6.34
N LEU A 122 9.33 -13.01 -5.87
CA LEU A 122 9.40 -11.53 -5.87
C LEU A 122 9.63 -10.93 -7.28
N LEU A 123 9.13 -11.63 -8.31
CA LEU A 123 9.25 -11.24 -9.71
C LEU A 123 7.87 -11.05 -10.36
N ALA A 124 6.95 -10.34 -9.71
CA ALA A 124 5.62 -10.09 -10.28
C ALA A 124 5.63 -9.40 -11.66
N ASN A 125 6.70 -8.69 -12.02
CA ASN A 125 6.88 -8.09 -13.35
C ASN A 125 7.40 -9.05 -14.43
N CYS A 126 7.93 -10.21 -14.06
CA CYS A 126 8.51 -11.13 -15.04
C CYS A 126 7.41 -11.90 -15.77
N ALA A 127 7.16 -11.55 -17.04
CA ALA A 127 6.19 -12.24 -17.88
C ALA A 127 6.64 -13.66 -18.28
N ALA A 128 7.94 -13.97 -18.18
CA ALA A 128 8.48 -15.28 -18.52
C ALA A 128 8.27 -16.34 -17.42
N GLN A 129 7.91 -15.93 -16.20
CA GLN A 129 7.76 -16.82 -15.05
C GLN A 129 6.30 -17.08 -14.70
N TRP A 130 5.94 -18.36 -14.72
CA TRP A 130 4.61 -18.84 -14.36
C TRP A 130 4.52 -19.06 -12.86
N ASN A 131 3.87 -18.13 -12.18
CA ASN A 131 3.51 -18.31 -10.77
C ASN A 131 2.20 -19.08 -10.67
N LEU A 132 2.19 -20.15 -9.85
CA LEU A 132 0.99 -20.94 -9.58
C LEU A 132 -0.12 -20.06 -9.01
N VAL A 133 -1.34 -20.23 -9.53
CA VAL A 133 -2.52 -19.57 -8.99
C VAL A 133 -2.80 -20.12 -7.59
N LYS A 134 -2.79 -19.23 -6.59
CA LYS A 134 -3.12 -19.56 -5.21
C LYS A 134 -4.46 -18.96 -4.83
N HIS A 135 -5.27 -19.73 -4.11
CA HIS A 135 -6.48 -19.25 -3.45
C HIS A 135 -6.20 -19.05 -1.97
N GLY A 136 -6.69 -17.97 -1.40
CA GLY A 136 -6.47 -17.65 0.00
C GLY A 136 -7.26 -16.44 0.45
N ASN A 137 -6.85 -15.95 1.61
CA ASN A 137 -7.39 -14.77 2.25
C ASN A 137 -6.35 -13.67 2.36
N LEU A 138 -6.80 -12.44 2.16
CA LEU A 138 -6.00 -11.26 2.40
C LEU A 138 -6.65 -10.36 3.43
N ARG A 139 -5.87 -10.03 4.47
CA ARG A 139 -6.24 -9.10 5.53
C ARG A 139 -5.27 -7.92 5.53
N MET A 140 -5.79 -6.72 5.78
CA MET A 140 -4.99 -5.51 5.99
C MET A 140 -5.25 -4.94 7.38
N GLU A 141 -4.20 -4.42 8.01
CA GLU A 141 -4.31 -3.65 9.24
C GLU A 141 -3.64 -2.29 9.05
N VAL A 142 -4.35 -1.23 9.44
CA VAL A 142 -3.85 0.15 9.37
C VAL A 142 -4.11 0.86 10.69
N ARG A 143 -3.18 1.72 11.12
CA ARG A 143 -3.37 2.64 12.25
C ARG A 143 -2.93 4.04 11.85
N PHE A 144 -3.49 5.02 12.55
CA PHE A 144 -3.31 6.43 12.28
C PHE A 144 -2.75 7.14 13.53
N GLU A 145 -2.00 8.22 13.31
CA GLU A 145 -1.64 9.17 14.34
C GLU A 145 -2.92 9.79 14.93
N LYS A 146 -2.87 10.13 16.21
CA LYS A 146 -3.99 10.77 16.92
C LYS A 146 -4.09 12.24 16.57
#